data_AF-A0A5K1GKX4-F1
#
_entry.id   AF-A0A5K1GKX4-F1
#
_cell.length_a   1.000
_cell.length_b   1.000
_cell.length_c   1.000
_cell.angle_alpha   90.00
_cell.angle_beta   90.00
_cell.angle_gamma   90.00
#
_symmetry.space_group_name_H-M   'P 1'
#
loop_
_entity.id
_entity.type
_entity.pdbx_description
1 polymer ?
#
loop_
_entity_poly.entity_id
_entity_poly.type
_entity_poly.pdbx_seq_one_letter_code
_entity_poly.pdbx_strand_id
1 'polypeptide(L)' 'IDDALCEARLWDIKYRGDENFYMCEIRKDFIIDATFKGNTSRFLNHSCDPNCKLEK' A
#
# COMPACT_ATOMS: atom_id res chain seq x y z
N ILE A 1 -5.39 5.59 6.65
CA ILE A 1 -4.43 6.12 7.64
C ILE A 1 -3.92 7.45 7.14
N ASP A 2 -3.46 8.31 8.05
CA ASP A 2 -2.82 9.57 7.71
C ASP A 2 -1.34 9.37 7.32
N ASP A 3 -0.71 10.44 6.83
CA ASP A 3 0.66 10.41 6.32
C ASP A 3 1.68 10.10 7.42
N ALA A 4 1.49 10.63 8.63
CA ALA A 4 2.39 10.41 9.76
C ALA A 4 2.41 8.93 10.18
N LEU A 5 1.25 8.28 10.25
CA LEU A 5 1.16 6.85 10.54
C LEU A 5 1.67 6.00 9.37
N CYS A 6 1.45 6.44 8.13
CA CYS A 6 1.99 5.78 6.94
C CYS A 6 3.52 5.75 6.99
N GLU A 7 4.17 6.89 7.24
CA GLU A 7 5.62 6.99 7.35
C GLU A 7 6.17 6.09 8.46
N ALA A 8 5.57 6.15 9.66
CA ALA A 8 5.98 5.29 10.77
C ALA A 8 5.89 3.80 10.43
N ARG A 9 4.84 3.37 9.70
CA ARG A 9 4.69 1.98 9.26
C ARG A 9 5.68 1.59 8.17
N LEU A 10 5.98 2.48 7.23
CA LEU A 10 7.00 2.23 6.20
C LEU A 10 8.39 2.01 6.81
N TRP A 11 8.73 2.77 7.87
CA TRP A 11 9.97 2.54 8.63
C TRP A 11 9.97 1.17 9.30
N ASP A 12 8.90 0.79 10.00
CA ASP A 12 8.79 -0.53 10.63
C ASP A 12 8.94 -1.69 9.62
N ILE A 13 8.22 -1.62 8.50
CA ILE A 13 8.31 -2.60 7.39
C ILE A 13 9.76 -2.73 6.90
N LYS A 14 10.44 -1.60 6.72
CA LYS A 14 11.86 -1.57 6.32
C LYS A 14 12.77 -2.22 7.37
N TYR A 15 12.55 -1.96 8.66
CA TYR A 15 13.36 -2.56 9.73
C TYR A 15 13.11 -4.06 9.89
N ARG A 16 11.89 -4.52 9.64
CA ARG A 16 11.56 -5.95 9.62
C ARG A 16 12.11 -6.69 8.39
N GLY A 17 12.54 -5.95 7.36
CA GLY A 17 13.09 -6.50 6.14
C GLY A 17 12.02 -7.08 5.21
N ASP A 18 10.79 -6.60 5.29
CA ASP A 18 9.72 -7.03 4.39
C ASP A 18 9.99 -6.52 2.96
N GLU A 19 9.74 -7.36 1.97
CA GLU A 19 9.95 -7.02 0.56
C GLU A 19 8.69 -6.45 -0.12
N ASN A 20 7.51 -6.73 0.44
CA ASN A 20 6.23 -6.35 -0.14
C ASN A 20 5.58 -5.18 0.61
N PHE A 21 5.11 -4.17 -0.14
CA PHE A 21 4.50 -2.96 0.40
C PHE A 21 3.05 -2.84 -0.09
N TYR A 22 2.12 -2.54 0.81
CA TYR A 22 0.68 -2.55 0.52
C TYR A 22 0.00 -1.21 0.87
N MET A 23 0.73 -0.10 0.69
CA MET A 23 0.23 1.27 0.89
C MET A 23 -0.30 1.84 -0.42
N CYS A 24 -1.55 2.32 -0.43
CA CYS A 24 -2.18 2.91 -1.60
C CYS A 24 -2.88 4.23 -1.23
N GLU A 25 -2.43 5.34 -1.77
CA GLU A 25 -3.09 6.64 -1.60
C GLU A 25 -4.30 6.75 -2.54
N ILE A 26 -5.49 6.97 -1.99
CA ILE A 26 -6.74 7.10 -2.77
C ILE A 26 -7.09 8.57 -3.01
N ARG A 27 -6.69 9.43 -2.07
CA ARG A 27 -6.78 10.90 -2.12
C ARG A 27 -5.81 11.46 -1.09
N LYS A 28 -5.53 12.76 -1.21
CA LYS A 28 -4.72 13.50 -0.25
C LYS A 28 -5.15 13.20 1.19
N ASP A 29 -4.18 12.91 2.05
CA ASP A 29 -4.34 12.60 3.47
C ASP A 29 -5.16 11.31 3.76
N PHE A 30 -5.37 10.45 2.75
CA PHE A 30 -6.10 9.19 2.92
C PHE A 30 -5.44 8.03 2.18
N ILE A 31 -4.76 7.20 2.97
CA ILE A 31 -4.01 6.04 2.52
C ILE A 31 -4.71 4.75 3.00
N ILE A 32 -4.90 3.79 2.11
CA ILE A 32 -5.26 2.42 2.46
C ILE A 32 -3.98 1.64 2.76
N ASP A 33 -3.95 0.97 3.91
CA ASP A 33 -2.87 0.06 4.29
C ASP A 33 -3.41 -1.36 4.41
N ALA A 34 -3.06 -2.22 3.46
CA ALA A 34 -3.47 -3.63 3.42
C ALA A 34 -2.40 -4.61 3.96
N THR A 35 -1.42 -4.09 4.72
CA THR A 35 -0.32 -4.89 5.29
C THR A 35 -0.82 -5.90 6.32
N PHE A 36 -1.63 -5.45 7.28
CA PHE A 36 -2.12 -6.29 8.39
C PHE A 36 -3.55 -6.80 8.20
N LYS A 37 -4.39 -6.05 7.46
CA LYS A 37 -5.78 -6.38 7.17
C LYS A 37 -6.12 -5.96 5.75
N GLY A 38 -6.58 -6.88 4.93
CA GLY A 38 -6.90 -6.63 3.53
C GLY A 38 -7.71 -7.78 2.91
N ASN A 39 -7.84 -7.74 1.59
CA ASN A 39 -8.47 -8.80 0.81
C ASN A 39 -7.50 -9.30 -0.29
N THR A 40 -7.99 -10.14 -1.19
CA THR A 40 -7.20 -10.71 -2.30
C THR A 40 -6.58 -9.67 -3.23
N SER A 41 -7.10 -8.45 -3.28
CA SER A 41 -6.56 -7.37 -4.13
C SER A 41 -5.13 -6.98 -3.76
N ARG A 42 -4.67 -7.29 -2.54
CA ARG A 42 -3.29 -7.02 -2.11
C ARG A 42 -2.24 -7.73 -2.97
N PHE A 43 -2.61 -8.78 -3.70
CA PHE A 43 -1.70 -9.54 -4.56
C PHE A 43 -1.65 -9.02 -6.01
N LEU A 44 -2.31 -7.90 -6.31
CA LEU A 44 -2.14 -7.20 -7.58
C LEU A 44 -0.73 -6.61 -7.65
N ASN A 45 -0.02 -6.91 -8.73
CA ASN A 45 1.33 -6.43 -8.95
C ASN A 45 1.36 -5.20 -9.86
N HIS A 46 2.47 -4.48 -9.82
CA HIS A 46 2.79 -3.45 -10.81
C HIS A 46 3.22 -4.07 -12.14
N SER A 47 2.79 -3.45 -13.24
CA SER A 47 3.26 -3.72 -14.61
C SER A 47 3.43 -2.39 -15.33
N CYS A 48 4.47 -2.28 -16.16
CA CYS A 48 4.66 -1.13 -17.06
C CYS A 48 3.62 -1.10 -18.20
N ASP A 49 3.03 -2.27 -18.52
CA ASP A 49 1.89 -2.42 -19.43
C ASP A 49 0.74 -3.07 -18.66
N PRO A 50 -0.07 -2.28 -17.93
CA PRO A 50 -1.10 -2.80 -17.04
C PRO A 50 -2.35 -3.22 -17.82
N ASN A 51 -3.01 -4.27 -17.35
CA ASN A 51 -4.28 -4.76 -17.91
C ASN A 51 -5.51 -4.39 -17.07
N CYS A 52 -5.32 -3.73 -15.94
CA CYS A 52 -6.34 -3.27 -15.01
C CYS A 52 -6.06 -1.84 -14.56
N LYS A 53 -7.08 -1.11 -14.16
CA LYS A 53 -6.97 0.25 -13.60
C LYS A 53 -7.70 0.35 -12.27
N LEU A 54 -7.18 1.20 -11.39
CA LEU A 54 -7.87 1.61 -10.18
C LEU A 54 -8.90 2.69 -10.56
N GLU A 55 -10.17 2.47 -10.20
CA GLU A 55 -11.24 3.45 -10.38
C GLU A 55 -11.70 3.99 -9.03
N LYS A 56 -12.10 5.26 -9.03
CA LYS A 56 -12.57 5.98 -7.84
C LYS A 56 -14.10 6.04 -7.81
#